data_AF-A0A368GN89-F1
#
_entry.id   AF-A0A368GN89-F1
#
_cell.length_a   1.000
_cell.length_b   1.000
_cell.length_c   1.000
_cell.angle_alpha   90.00
_cell.angle_beta   90.00
_cell.angle_gamma   90.00
#
_symmetry.space_group_name_H-M   'P 1'
#
loop_
_entity.id
_entity.type
_entity.pdbx_description
1 polymer ?
#
loop_
_entity_poly.entity_id
_entity_poly.type
_entity_poly.pdbx_seq_one_letter_code
_entity_poly.pdbx_strand_id
1 'polypeptide(L)'
;MCPKKECCVAKSGLFRGITGCKDKRLFNSKNSTTYRRLKKSWQIHYGTGNAAGFTGKDTIRFGDSGDRLALGGVEFGQASNLDDSFQEKSFDGILGLAYDNYDKGNIVPPIHRAARYGLLEQEVFTVFYKSVGNQRNVYGGVFTY
;
A
#
# COMPACT_ATOMS: atom_id res chain seq x y z
N MET A 1 -24.61 -1.36 8.00
CA MET A 1 -23.62 -1.23 9.10
C MET A 1 -22.24 -1.59 8.54
N CYS A 2 -21.24 -0.71 8.70
CA CYS A 2 -20.26 -0.29 7.67
C CYS A 2 -19.88 -1.30 6.56
N PRO A 3 -20.54 -1.19 5.39
CA PRO A 3 -20.35 -2.08 4.27
C PRO A 3 -19.94 -1.39 2.95
N LYS A 4 -19.38 -0.17 2.94
CA LYS A 4 -19.09 0.57 1.70
C LYS A 4 -17.76 1.38 1.78
N LYS A 5 -16.84 1.09 0.84
CA LYS A 5 -15.66 1.85 0.35
C LYS A 5 -14.94 2.73 1.40
N GLU A 6 -13.83 2.25 1.96
CA GLU A 6 -13.13 2.94 3.05
C GLU A 6 -12.17 4.03 2.56
N CYS A 7 -12.51 5.29 2.84
CA CYS A 7 -11.97 6.04 3.98
C CYS A 7 -13.17 6.71 4.67
N CYS A 8 -13.58 6.23 5.84
CA CYS A 8 -14.74 6.76 6.53
C CYS A 8 -14.48 6.84 8.03
N VAL A 9 -14.57 8.07 8.56
CA VAL A 9 -15.38 8.30 9.76
C VAL A 9 -16.31 9.47 9.47
N ALA A 10 -17.61 9.19 9.40
CA ALA A 10 -18.62 10.19 9.71
C ALA A 10 -19.69 9.48 10.54
N LYS A 11 -19.75 9.83 11.82
CA LYS A 11 -20.99 9.94 12.61
C LYS A 11 -20.66 10.42 14.03
N SER A 12 -20.83 11.73 14.23
CA SER A 12 -21.44 12.40 15.39
C SER A 12 -20.74 13.72 15.72
N GLY A 13 -21.15 14.81 15.06
CA GLY A 13 -21.14 16.18 15.62
C GLY A 13 -19.81 16.83 16.04
N LEU A 14 -18.68 16.14 16.01
CA LEU A 14 -17.36 16.64 16.38
C LEU A 14 -16.34 15.94 15.47
N PHE A 15 -15.35 16.68 14.99
CA PHE A 15 -14.31 16.29 14.01
C PHE A 15 -14.68 16.52 12.52
N ARG A 16 -14.13 17.65 12.03
CA ARG A 16 -13.99 18.05 10.62
C ARG A 16 -13.39 16.90 9.78
N GLY A 17 -13.88 16.78 8.55
CA GLY A 17 -13.72 15.62 7.68
C GLY A 17 -12.29 15.19 7.39
N ILE A 18 -12.08 13.87 7.33
CA ILE A 18 -10.87 13.25 6.81
C ILE A 18 -10.94 13.37 5.28
N THR A 19 -10.28 14.37 4.70
CA THR A 19 -10.31 14.61 3.24
C THR A 19 -9.14 13.93 2.49
N GLY A 20 -8.12 13.43 3.20
CA GLY A 20 -6.91 12.77 2.66
C GLY A 20 -7.11 11.66 1.62
N CYS A 21 -8.26 10.98 1.64
CA CYS A 21 -8.56 9.86 0.72
C CYS A 21 -9.46 10.25 -0.45
N LYS A 22 -9.88 11.52 -0.53
CA LYS A 22 -10.65 12.02 -1.66
C LYS A 22 -9.83 11.83 -2.95
N ASP A 23 -10.50 11.36 -4.00
CA ASP A 23 -9.91 11.10 -5.32
C ASP A 23 -8.81 10.01 -5.37
N LYS A 24 -8.65 9.23 -4.29
CA LYS A 24 -7.78 8.04 -4.26
C LYS A 24 -8.52 6.76 -4.65
N ARG A 25 -7.79 5.79 -5.18
CA ARG A 25 -8.30 4.42 -5.33
C ARG A 25 -8.32 3.73 -3.97
N LEU A 26 -9.50 3.26 -3.58
CA LEU A 26 -9.73 2.65 -2.27
C LEU A 26 -9.74 1.13 -2.38
N PHE A 27 -9.07 0.46 -1.45
CA PHE A 27 -9.14 -1.00 -1.32
C PHE A 27 -10.48 -1.42 -0.71
N ASN A 28 -11.21 -2.30 -1.40
CA ASN A 28 -12.47 -2.85 -0.89
C ASN A 28 -12.27 -4.32 -0.50
N SER A 29 -12.02 -4.54 0.79
CA SER A 29 -11.81 -5.87 1.38
C SER A 29 -12.93 -6.87 1.09
N LYS A 30 -14.18 -6.40 0.87
CA LYS A 30 -15.34 -7.27 0.58
C LYS A 30 -15.30 -7.91 -0.81
N ASN A 31 -14.53 -7.33 -1.72
CA ASN A 31 -14.39 -7.82 -3.08
C ASN A 31 -13.23 -8.81 -3.23
N SER A 32 -12.51 -9.12 -2.14
CA SER A 32 -11.41 -10.06 -2.15
C SER A 32 -11.78 -11.32 -1.39
N THR A 33 -11.69 -12.46 -2.06
CA THR A 33 -11.90 -13.78 -1.45
C THR A 33 -10.69 -14.28 -0.66
N THR A 34 -9.51 -13.70 -0.90
CA THR A 34 -8.27 -14.04 -0.18
C THR A 34 -7.97 -13.11 0.99
N TYR A 35 -8.78 -12.06 1.17
CA TYR A 35 -8.57 -11.09 2.24
C TYR A 35 -8.91 -11.66 3.62
N ARG A 36 -8.04 -11.35 4.59
CA ARG A 36 -8.27 -11.60 6.02
C ARG A 36 -7.90 -10.38 6.83
N ARG A 37 -8.87 -9.86 7.59
CA ARG A 37 -8.63 -8.76 8.54
C ARG A 37 -7.75 -9.21 9.71
N LEU A 38 -6.81 -8.37 10.10
CA LEU A 38 -6.03 -8.53 11.33
C LEU A 38 -6.45 -7.51 12.39
N LYS A 39 -6.03 -7.73 13.64
CA LYS A 39 -6.39 -6.87 14.79
C LYS A 39 -5.35 -5.81 15.12
N LYS A 40 -4.26 -5.72 14.34
CA LYS A 40 -3.15 -4.79 14.59
C LYS A 40 -3.46 -3.42 13.99
N SER A 41 -3.35 -2.37 14.79
CA SER A 41 -3.38 -0.97 14.34
C SER A 41 -1.98 -0.48 13.98
N TRP A 42 -1.91 0.58 13.21
CA TRP A 42 -0.65 1.25 12.87
C TRP A 42 -0.86 2.77 12.76
N GLN A 43 0.21 3.51 12.99
CA GLN A 43 0.28 4.96 12.80
C GLN A 43 1.69 5.32 12.33
N ILE A 44 1.79 6.23 11.37
CA ILE A 44 3.04 6.73 10.80
C ILE A 44 2.96 8.26 10.75
N HIS A 45 4.06 8.91 11.15
CA HIS A 45 4.24 10.36 11.04
C HIS A 45 5.16 10.67 9.86
N TYR A 46 4.68 11.47 8.91
CA TYR A 46 5.35 11.86 7.68
C TYR A 46 5.68 13.35 7.71
N GLY A 47 6.81 13.74 8.30
CA GLY A 47 7.14 15.16 8.46
C GLY A 47 6.02 15.89 9.21
N THR A 48 5.26 16.74 8.50
CA THR A 48 4.10 17.47 9.03
C THR A 48 2.76 16.71 8.94
N GLY A 49 2.68 15.63 8.17
CA GLY A 49 1.46 14.83 7.98
C GLY A 49 1.43 13.55 8.81
N ASN A 50 0.27 12.92 8.91
CA ASN A 50 0.09 11.63 9.58
C ASN A 50 -0.79 10.67 8.75
N ALA A 51 -0.56 9.38 8.96
CA ALA A 51 -1.38 8.31 8.43
C ALA A 51 -1.64 7.28 9.54
N ALA A 52 -2.84 6.74 9.61
CA ALA A 52 -3.19 5.71 10.57
C ALA A 52 -4.21 4.72 10.01
N GLY A 53 -4.22 3.52 10.58
CA GLY A 53 -5.10 2.47 10.12
C GLY A 53 -4.95 1.16 10.87
N PHE A 54 -5.33 0.09 10.18
CA PHE A 54 -5.23 -1.28 10.65
C PHE A 54 -4.62 -2.18 9.59
N THR A 55 -4.13 -3.36 10.00
CA THR A 55 -3.54 -4.30 9.05
C THR A 55 -4.53 -5.36 8.58
N GLY A 56 -4.27 -5.90 7.40
CA GLY A 56 -4.94 -7.07 6.84
C GLY A 56 -3.94 -7.91 6.06
N LYS A 57 -4.32 -9.14 5.73
CA LYS A 57 -3.58 -10.00 4.81
C LYS A 57 -4.38 -10.20 3.54
N ASP A 58 -3.73 -10.15 2.39
CA ASP A 58 -4.35 -10.48 1.11
C ASP A 58 -3.29 -10.94 0.10
N THR A 59 -3.74 -11.26 -1.11
CA THR A 59 -2.88 -11.53 -2.26
C THR A 59 -2.50 -10.22 -2.94
N ILE A 60 -1.20 -9.92 -3.02
CA ILE A 60 -0.67 -8.78 -3.78
C ILE A 60 -0.12 -9.30 -5.12
N ARG A 61 -0.29 -8.51 -6.19
CA ARG A 61 0.26 -8.81 -7.52
C ARG A 61 1.13 -7.66 -8.00
N PHE A 62 2.32 -7.98 -8.50
CA PHE A 62 3.21 -7.06 -9.21
C PHE A 62 3.23 -7.37 -10.70
N GLY A 63 3.58 -6.38 -11.52
CA GLY A 63 3.60 -6.50 -12.98
C GLY A 63 2.25 -6.17 -13.65
N ASP A 64 2.32 -5.88 -14.95
CA ASP A 64 1.13 -5.64 -15.78
C ASP A 64 0.57 -6.96 -16.36
N SER A 65 -0.22 -6.90 -17.42
CA SER A 65 -1.02 -7.95 -18.07
C SER A 65 -0.29 -9.20 -18.61
N GLY A 66 0.94 -9.49 -18.17
CA GLY A 66 1.72 -10.70 -18.46
C GLY A 66 2.17 -11.44 -17.20
N ASP A 67 3.49 -11.56 -17.01
CA ASP A 67 4.13 -12.25 -15.88
C ASP A 67 3.88 -11.50 -14.56
N ARG A 68 2.83 -11.93 -13.86
CA ARG A 68 2.43 -11.36 -12.58
C ARG A 68 3.03 -12.14 -11.43
N LEU A 69 3.94 -11.52 -10.69
CA LEU A 69 4.36 -12.04 -9.39
C LEU A 69 3.20 -11.90 -8.40
N ALA A 70 2.54 -13.02 -8.10
CA ALA A 70 1.43 -13.09 -7.17
C ALA A 70 1.88 -13.64 -5.81
N LEU A 71 1.68 -12.86 -4.75
CA LEU A 71 2.13 -13.15 -3.40
C LEU A 71 0.93 -13.26 -2.47
N GLY A 72 0.60 -14.48 -2.06
CA GLY A 72 -0.47 -14.76 -1.10
C GLY A 72 -0.09 -14.43 0.34
N GLY A 73 -1.07 -13.99 1.13
CA GLY A 73 -0.94 -13.82 2.58
C GLY A 73 -0.01 -12.68 3.01
N VAL A 74 0.20 -11.70 2.13
CA VAL A 74 1.00 -10.51 2.41
C VAL A 74 0.25 -9.62 3.38
N GLU A 75 0.90 -9.24 4.48
CA GLU A 75 0.35 -8.29 5.43
C GLU A 75 0.60 -6.86 4.96
N PHE A 76 -0.43 -6.03 4.96
CA PHE A 76 -0.35 -4.61 4.57
C PHE A 76 -1.28 -3.75 5.42
N GLY A 77 -0.99 -2.45 5.47
CA GLY A 77 -1.81 -1.46 6.14
C GLY A 77 -2.96 -0.96 5.26
N GLN A 78 -4.18 -0.98 5.80
CA GLN A 78 -5.33 -0.25 5.27
C GLN A 78 -5.44 1.08 6.01
N ALA A 79 -5.28 2.18 5.29
CA ALA A 79 -5.40 3.52 5.87
C ALA A 79 -6.87 3.84 6.11
N SER A 80 -7.20 4.15 7.37
CA SER A 80 -8.53 4.67 7.75
C SER A 80 -8.49 6.17 8.04
N ASN A 81 -7.29 6.73 8.20
CA ASN A 81 -7.04 8.15 8.36
C ASN A 81 -5.78 8.53 7.57
N LEU A 82 -5.90 9.55 6.73
CA LEU A 82 -4.81 10.17 5.98
C LEU A 82 -4.95 11.68 6.11
N ASP A 83 -3.82 12.34 6.37
CA ASP A 83 -3.70 13.79 6.33
C ASP A 83 -3.99 14.36 4.92
N ASP A 84 -4.41 15.62 4.85
CA ASP A 84 -4.78 16.29 3.61
C ASP A 84 -3.61 16.48 2.65
N SER A 85 -2.37 16.52 3.15
CA SER A 85 -1.15 16.53 2.34
C SER A 85 -1.04 15.34 1.37
N PHE A 86 -1.80 14.25 1.59
CA PHE A 86 -1.87 13.11 0.69
C PHE A 86 -2.81 13.32 -0.51
N GLN A 87 -3.78 14.24 -0.45
CA GLN A 87 -4.76 14.46 -1.54
C GLN A 87 -4.08 14.85 -2.85
N GLU A 88 -3.12 15.77 -2.79
CA GLU A 88 -2.45 16.32 -3.96
C GLU A 88 -1.42 15.35 -4.59
N LYS A 89 -1.14 14.22 -3.94
CA LYS A 89 -0.17 13.25 -4.45
C LYS A 89 -0.79 12.41 -5.56
N SER A 90 -0.01 12.06 -6.58
CA SER A 90 -0.48 11.20 -7.68
C SER A 90 -0.57 9.71 -7.33
N PHE A 91 0.01 9.28 -6.21
CA PHE A 91 -0.02 7.90 -5.74
C PHE A 91 -1.15 7.65 -4.73
N ASP A 92 -1.64 6.40 -4.68
CA ASP A 92 -2.68 5.96 -3.74
C ASP A 92 -2.12 5.33 -2.45
N GLY A 93 -0.86 4.88 -2.48
CA GLY A 93 -0.23 4.22 -1.35
C GLY A 93 1.28 4.13 -1.52
N ILE A 94 1.93 3.54 -0.51
CA ILE A 94 3.38 3.40 -0.44
C ILE A 94 3.72 1.91 -0.28
N LEU A 95 4.67 1.43 -1.08
CA LEU A 95 5.26 0.10 -0.95
C LEU A 95 6.64 0.25 -0.32
N GLY A 96 6.81 -0.25 0.90
CA GLY A 96 8.11 -0.25 1.58
C GLY A 96 9.04 -1.33 1.01
N LEU A 97 10.27 -0.93 0.69
CA LEU A 97 11.34 -1.81 0.18
C LEU A 97 12.54 -1.91 1.13
N ALA A 98 12.44 -1.30 2.32
CA ALA A 98 13.48 -1.37 3.33
C ALA A 98 13.57 -2.79 3.92
N TYR A 99 14.76 -3.15 4.42
CA TYR A 99 14.96 -4.42 5.10
C TYR A 99 14.03 -4.60 6.29
N ASP A 100 13.55 -5.84 6.47
CA ASP A 100 12.77 -6.22 7.64
C ASP A 100 13.62 -6.91 8.70
N ASN A 101 13.41 -6.52 9.96
CA ASN A 101 13.81 -7.33 11.09
C ASN A 101 12.67 -8.28 11.43
N TYR A 102 12.56 -9.39 10.69
CA TYR A 102 11.47 -10.36 10.79
C TYR A 102 11.26 -10.86 12.23
N ASP A 103 12.34 -11.18 12.92
CA ASP A 103 12.32 -11.75 14.28
C ASP A 103 11.73 -10.82 15.34
N LYS A 104 11.53 -9.54 14.99
CA LYS A 104 10.92 -8.52 15.87
C LYS A 104 9.43 -8.29 15.61
N GLY A 105 8.78 -9.15 14.81
CA GLY A 105 7.33 -9.04 14.53
C GLY A 105 6.96 -7.89 13.59
N ASN A 106 7.91 -7.43 12.79
CA ASN A 106 7.69 -6.42 11.75
C ASN A 106 6.92 -7.02 10.56
N ILE A 107 6.21 -6.15 9.83
CA ILE A 107 5.55 -6.54 8.58
C ILE A 107 6.64 -6.83 7.55
N VAL A 108 6.58 -8.01 6.93
CA VAL A 108 7.51 -8.44 5.88
C VAL A 108 7.19 -7.73 4.57
N PRO A 109 8.15 -6.98 3.97
CA PRO A 109 8.01 -6.40 2.65
C PRO A 109 7.66 -7.46 1.60
N PRO A 110 6.79 -7.14 0.63
CA PRO A 110 6.38 -8.14 -0.35
C PRO A 110 7.54 -8.75 -1.15
N ILE A 111 8.55 -7.95 -1.53
CA ILE A 111 9.69 -8.45 -2.29
C ILE A 111 10.58 -9.42 -1.48
N HIS A 112 10.72 -9.19 -0.16
CA HIS A 112 11.41 -10.12 0.74
C HIS A 112 10.66 -11.45 0.85
N ARG A 113 9.33 -11.40 0.89
CA ARG A 113 8.49 -12.61 0.86
C ARG A 113 8.66 -13.38 -0.45
N ALA A 114 8.74 -12.68 -1.58
CA ALA A 114 8.96 -13.31 -2.88
C ALA A 114 10.30 -14.06 -2.92
N ALA A 115 11.39 -13.42 -2.46
CA ALA A 115 12.70 -14.05 -2.34
C ALA A 115 12.64 -15.31 -1.45
N ARG A 116 12.06 -15.22 -0.24
CA ARG A 116 11.92 -16.35 0.69
C ARG A 116 11.11 -17.53 0.14
N TYR A 117 10.18 -17.28 -0.77
CA TYR A 117 9.39 -18.31 -1.42
C TYR A 117 9.99 -18.80 -2.75
N GLY A 118 11.18 -18.33 -3.12
CA GLY A 118 11.84 -18.70 -4.37
C GLY A 118 11.07 -18.27 -5.61
N LEU A 119 10.34 -17.14 -5.51
CA LEU A 119 9.50 -16.62 -6.59
C LEU A 119 10.21 -15.59 -7.48
N LEU A 120 11.48 -15.28 -7.18
CA LEU A 120 12.33 -14.40 -7.97
C LEU A 120 13.41 -15.24 -8.65
N GLU A 121 13.78 -14.90 -9.89
CA GLU A 121 14.88 -15.57 -10.58
C GLU A 121 16.22 -15.33 -9.88
N GLN A 122 16.40 -14.11 -9.36
CA GLN A 122 17.50 -13.70 -8.51
C GLN A 122 16.92 -12.91 -7.34
N GLU A 123 17.54 -12.97 -6.16
CA GLU A 123 17.11 -12.20 -4.98
C GLU A 123 17.49 -10.71 -5.09
N VAL A 124 17.21 -10.09 -6.24
CA VAL A 124 17.55 -8.72 -6.60
C VAL A 124 16.34 -8.09 -7.25
N PHE A 125 16.01 -6.86 -6.85
CA PHE A 125 15.14 -5.99 -7.61
C PHE A 125 15.96 -4.82 -8.15
N THR A 126 15.54 -4.27 -9.29
CA THR A 126 16.17 -3.08 -9.86
C THR A 126 15.15 -1.98 -10.08
N VAL A 127 15.63 -0.73 -10.04
CA VAL A 127 14.83 0.45 -10.29
C VAL A 127 15.54 1.26 -11.36
N PHE A 128 14.93 1.36 -12.53
CA PHE A 128 15.40 2.25 -13.60
C PHE A 128 14.57 3.52 -13.59
N TYR A 129 15.23 4.68 -13.53
CA TYR A 129 14.60 5.98 -13.58
C TYR A 129 15.01 6.73 -14.86
N LYS A 130 14.03 7.10 -15.68
CA LYS A 130 14.21 7.84 -16.92
C LYS A 130 13.88 9.31 -16.70
N SER A 131 14.82 10.20 -16.99
CA SER A 131 14.52 11.64 -17.03
C SER A 131 13.59 11.95 -18.19
N VAL A 132 12.44 12.57 -17.89
CA VAL A 132 11.41 12.96 -18.87
C VAL A 132 11.13 14.47 -18.85
N GLY A 133 11.98 15.25 -18.18
CA GLY A 133 11.80 16.69 -18.02
C GLY A 133 10.45 17.03 -17.35
N ASN A 134 9.74 18.01 -17.91
CA ASN A 134 8.45 18.49 -17.39
C ASN A 134 7.23 17.71 -17.90
N GLN A 135 7.43 16.60 -18.60
CA GLN A 135 6.33 15.80 -19.14
C GLN A 135 5.58 15.08 -18.01
N ARG A 136 4.25 15.02 -18.13
CA ARG A 136 3.36 14.31 -17.20
C ARG A 136 2.76 13.09 -17.90
N ASN A 137 2.51 12.02 -17.14
CA ASN A 137 1.87 10.79 -17.64
C ASN A 137 2.61 10.10 -18.80
N VAL A 138 3.95 10.16 -18.79
CA VAL A 138 4.82 9.44 -19.74
C VAL A 138 5.61 8.36 -19.02
N TYR A 139 6.15 7.39 -19.78
CA TYR A 139 7.01 6.35 -19.23
C TYR A 139 8.27 6.96 -18.59
N GLY A 140 8.35 6.89 -17.25
CA GLY A 140 9.42 7.48 -16.44
C GLY A 140 10.38 6.46 -15.83
N GLY A 141 10.22 5.16 -16.09
CA GLY A 141 11.04 4.13 -15.47
C GLY A 141 10.31 2.81 -15.28
N VAL A 142 11.02 1.84 -14.71
CA VAL A 142 10.51 0.49 -14.45
C VAL A 142 11.13 -0.10 -13.19
N PHE A 143 10.34 -0.92 -12.49
CA PHE A 143 10.81 -1.84 -11.46
C PHE A 143 10.92 -3.23 -12.07
N THR A 144 12.05 -3.90 -11.88
CA THR A 144 12.23 -5.32 -12.24
C THR A 144 12.57 -6.12 -11.00
N TYR A 145 12.31 -7.43 -11.03
CA TYR A 145 12.50 -8.38 -9.95
C TYR A 145 12.71 -9.78 -10.53
#